data_AF-A0A363TPN9-F1
#
_entry.id   AF-A0A363TPN9-F1
#
_cell.length_a   1.000
_cell.length_b   1.000
_cell.length_c   1.000
_cell.angle_alpha   90.00
_cell.angle_beta   90.00
_cell.angle_gamma   90.00
#
_symmetry.space_group_name_H-M   'P 1'
#
loop_
_entity.id
_entity.type
_entity.pdbx_description
1 polymer ?
#
loop_
_entity_poly.entity_id
_entity_poly.type
_entity_poly.pdbx_seq_one_letter_code
_entity_poly.pdbx_strand_id
1 'polypeptide(L)' 'MAKWSMEEVLRMALRLELQNYGEYQKGAQEAQIPALKAMFSFLAEEEKGHIKLIRDKMAEFKVKE' A
#
# COMPACT_ATOMS: atom_id res chain seq x y z
N MET A 1 23.86 5.20 -11.00
CA MET A 1 22.72 5.28 -10.05
C MET A 1 21.48 5.56 -10.87
N ALA A 2 20.41 4.78 -10.69
CA ALA A 2 19.15 5.04 -11.41
C ALA A 2 18.63 6.42 -11.00
N LYS A 3 18.29 7.27 -11.97
CA LYS A 3 17.68 8.58 -11.75
C LYS A 3 16.17 8.41 -11.87
N TRP A 4 15.47 8.41 -10.74
CA TRP A 4 14.02 8.36 -10.69
C TRP A 4 13.47 9.77 -10.46
N SER A 5 12.40 10.11 -11.15
CA SER A 5 11.59 11.31 -10.89
C SER A 5 10.68 11.09 -9.68
N MET A 6 10.25 12.19 -9.06
CA MET A 6 9.27 12.14 -7.96
C MET A 6 7.97 11.44 -8.39
N GLU A 7 7.52 11.68 -9.63
CA GLU A 7 6.36 11.02 -10.20
C GLU A 7 6.53 9.50 -10.28
N GLU A 8 7.66 9.02 -10.79
CA GLU A 8 7.93 7.57 -10.86
C GLU A 8 7.96 6.93 -9.47
N VAL A 9 8.57 7.59 -8.49
CA VAL A 9 8.63 7.10 -7.11
C VAL A 9 7.25 7.03 -6.48
N LEU A 10 6.44 8.08 -6.60
CA LEU A 10 5.10 8.11 -5.99
C LEU A 10 4.13 7.12 -6.64
N ARG A 11 4.19 6.97 -7.97
CA ARG A 11 3.40 5.95 -8.69
C ARG A 11 3.81 4.53 -8.32
N MET A 12 5.11 4.29 -8.16
CA MET A 12 5.62 2.99 -7.72
C MET A 12 5.15 2.70 -6.29
N ALA A 13 5.31 3.66 -5.37
CA ALA A 13 4.89 3.52 -3.98
C ALA A 13 3.38 3.21 -3.90
N LEU A 14 2.54 3.99 -4.57
CA LEU A 14 1.09 3.76 -4.54
C LEU A 14 0.71 2.37 -5.07
N ARG A 15 1.34 1.92 -6.15
CA ARG A 15 1.10 0.59 -6.73
C ARG A 15 1.47 -0.52 -5.74
N LEU A 16 2.60 -0.37 -5.05
CA LEU A 16 3.04 -1.34 -4.05
C LEU A 16 2.04 -1.42 -2.90
N GLU A 17 1.60 -0.30 -2.34
CA GLU A 17 0.65 -0.35 -1.21
C GLU A 17 -0.72 -0.87 -1.61
N LEU A 18 -1.20 -0.56 -2.82
CA LEU A 18 -2.43 -1.17 -3.34
C LEU A 18 -2.30 -2.69 -3.52
N GLN A 19 -1.15 -3.16 -3.99
CA GLN A 19 -0.87 -4.59 -4.12
C GLN A 19 -0.79 -5.26 -2.74
N ASN A 20 0.01 -4.71 -1.82
CA ASN A 20 0.18 -5.20 -0.47
C ASN A 20 -1.15 -5.27 0.28
N TYR A 21 -1.98 -4.22 0.16
CA TYR A 21 -3.33 -4.21 0.70
C TYR A 21 -4.14 -5.42 0.22
N GLY A 22 -4.17 -5.65 -1.10
CA GLY A 22 -4.87 -6.79 -1.68
C GLY A 22 -4.32 -8.14 -1.22
N GLU A 23 -2.99 -8.28 -1.16
CA GLU A 23 -2.30 -9.49 -0.69
C GLU A 23 -2.60 -9.79 0.78
N TYR A 24 -2.58 -8.79 1.65
CA TYR A 24 -2.92 -8.93 3.06
C TYR A 24 -4.41 -9.21 3.28
N GLN A 25 -5.30 -8.56 2.52
CA GLN A 25 -6.73 -8.90 2.56
C GLN A 25 -6.96 -10.37 2.18
N LYS A 26 -6.31 -10.84 1.11
CA LYS A 26 -6.36 -12.24 0.69
C LYS A 26 -5.80 -13.17 1.77
N GLY A 27 -4.62 -12.84 2.33
CA GLY A 27 -4.00 -13.60 3.42
C GLY A 27 -4.91 -13.71 4.65
N ALA A 28 -5.62 -12.64 5.02
CA ALA A 28 -6.59 -12.66 6.12
C ALA A 28 -7.81 -13.55 5.84
N GLN A 29 -8.25 -13.64 4.58
CA GLN A 29 -9.35 -14.50 4.16
C GLN A 29 -8.96 -15.98 4.14
N GLU A 30 -7.73 -16.30 3.73
CA GLU A 30 -7.22 -17.67 3.59
C GLU A 30 -6.63 -18.24 4.89
N ALA A 31 -6.26 -17.38 5.85
CA ALA A 31 -5.67 -17.81 7.12
C ALA A 31 -6.66 -18.60 8.00
N GLN A 32 -6.28 -19.84 8.33
CA GLN A 32 -7.04 -20.71 9.23
C GLN A 32 -6.68 -20.50 10.71
N ILE A 33 -5.48 -20.01 10.99
CA ILE A 33 -5.01 -19.71 12.35
C ILE A 33 -5.49 -18.31 12.74
N PRO A 34 -6.25 -18.14 13.85
CA PRO A 34 -6.80 -16.83 14.24
C PRO A 34 -5.75 -15.73 14.38
N ALA A 35 -4.57 -16.06 14.92
CA ALA A 35 -3.47 -15.10 15.07
C ALA A 35 -2.94 -14.59 13.72
N LEU A 36 -2.83 -15.46 12.71
CA LEU A 36 -2.40 -15.06 11.36
C LEU A 36 -3.46 -14.21 10.67
N LYS A 37 -4.75 -14.55 10.82
CA LYS A 37 -5.85 -13.72 10.32
C LYS A 37 -5.81 -12.31 10.91
N ALA A 38 -5.59 -12.20 12.23
CA ALA A 38 -5.46 -10.92 12.90
C ALA A 38 -4.25 -10.12 12.40
N MET A 39 -3.09 -10.77 12.23
CA MET A 39 -1.88 -10.16 11.68
C MET A 39 -2.13 -9.60 10.27
N PHE A 40 -2.67 -10.41 9.34
CA PHE A 40 -2.95 -9.95 7.99
C PHE A 40 -4.00 -8.84 7.94
N SER A 41 -5.03 -8.91 8.80
CA SER A 41 -6.05 -7.84 8.88
C SER A 41 -5.45 -6.54 9.39
N PHE A 42 -4.55 -6.60 10.37
CA PHE A 42 -3.82 -5.44 10.87
C PHE A 42 -2.95 -4.81 9.77
N LEU A 43 -2.15 -5.62 9.06
CA LEU A 43 -1.30 -5.14 7.96
C LEU A 43 -2.12 -4.49 6.84
N ALA A 44 -3.25 -5.10 6.44
CA ALA A 44 -4.13 -4.50 5.45
C ALA A 44 -4.71 -3.15 5.92
N GLU A 45 -4.97 -2.96 7.22
CA GLU A 45 -5.46 -1.69 7.73
C GLU A 45 -4.36 -0.60 7.70
N GLU A 46 -3.12 -0.95 8.04
CA GLU A 46 -1.97 -0.04 7.95
C GLU A 46 -1.75 0.47 6.52
N GLU A 47 -1.90 -0.41 5.51
CA GLU A 47 -1.74 0.00 4.11
C GLU A 47 -2.73 1.07 3.66
N LYS A 48 -3.94 1.13 4.24
CA LYS A 48 -4.88 2.22 3.94
C LYS A 48 -4.31 3.58 4.36
N GLY A 49 -3.60 3.61 5.49
CA GLY A 49 -2.89 4.79 5.97
C GLY A 49 -1.77 5.21 5.02
N HIS A 50 -0.96 4.26 4.56
CA HIS A 50 0.11 4.51 3.59
C HIS A 50 -0.43 4.99 2.24
N ILE A 51 -1.45 4.33 1.70
CA ILE A 51 -2.14 4.72 0.46
C ILE A 51 -2.64 6.17 0.57
N LYS A 52 -3.29 6.53 1.68
CA LYS A 52 -3.77 7.89 1.91
C LYS A 52 -2.60 8.89 1.91
N LEU A 53 -1.53 8.59 2.65
CA LEU A 53 -0.34 9.44 2.72
C LEU A 53 0.28 9.65 1.34
N ILE A 54 0.39 8.60 0.53
CA ILE A 54 0.96 8.68 -0.82
C ILE A 54 0.05 9.51 -1.74
N ARG A 55 -1.28 9.33 -1.67
CA ARG A 55 -2.22 10.17 -2.44
C ARG A 55 -2.14 11.65 -2.05
N ASP A 56 -2.03 11.93 -0.75
CA ASP A 56 -1.83 13.29 -0.25
C ASP A 56 -0.53 13.90 -0.83
N LYS A 57 0.56 13.11 -0.89
CA LYS A 57 1.82 13.52 -1.53
C LYS A 57 1.69 13.68 -3.05
N MET A 58 0.99 12.80 -3.73
CA MET A 58 0.72 12.92 -5.16
C MET A 58 -0.02 14.22 -5.48
N ALA A 59 -1.00 14.61 -4.66
CA ALA A 59 -1.67 15.90 -4.78
C ALA A 59 -0.70 17.08 -4.57
N GLU A 60 0.15 17.03 -3.53
CA GLU A 60 1.17 18.04 -3.23
C GLU A 60 2.14 18.25 -4.40
N PHE A 61 2.61 17.16 -5.01
CA PHE A 61 3.55 17.17 -6.14
C PHE A 61 2.86 17.23 -7.52
N LYS A 62 1.53 17.37 -7.57
CA LYS A 62 0.72 17.42 -8.81
C LYS A 62 0.89 16.19 -9.71
N VAL A 63 1.13 15.04 -9.11
CA VAL A 63 1.17 13.74 -9.77
C VAL A 63 -0.23 13.16 -9.81
N LYS A 64 -0.67 12.69 -10.98
CA LYS A 64 -1.97 12.01 -11.13
C LYS A 64 -1.84 10.54 -10.75
N GLU A 65 -2.87 9.96 -10.14
CA GLU A 65 -2.98 8.51 -9.97
C GLU A 65 -3.04 7.79 -11.32
#